data_AF-A0A077WNR2-F1
#
_entry.id   AF-A0A077WNR2-F1
#
_cell.length_a   1.000
_cell.length_b   1.000
_cell.length_c   1.000
_cell.angle_alpha   90.00
_cell.angle_beta   90.00
_cell.angle_gamma   90.00
#
_symmetry.space_group_name_H-M   'P 1'
#
loop_
_entity.id
_entity.type
_entity.pdbx_description
1 polymer ?
#
loop_
_entity_poly.entity_id
_entity_poly.type
_entity_poly.pdbx_seq_one_letter_code
_entity_poly.pdbx_strand_id
1 'polypeptide(L)'
;MINKATLLALVWTWIGVQAEWMAEIPDAPPRWKSKLFGIPTWIVPIEDYNADAFDTTTVFSVVVMAGASAYAIYHTFWIYLPSQPSGRKSVGRFNRLILAYLISTLIASFTFDLMNAGKIWASFGVLHNLFEIALLASIFIRRSDISDFLFVPICFLYLLGTAFAVIWLPWPLDALFFKYQGLSTDLALGLDLFRLYFHNRGIAKQTKIVTYVNDPEDDKVNDGEAAEKKESRRRIPPVHVHILVIATAAMLHWFGNALVTMSNHFLMWLIFQFLYAVAFPMYAYYVVVEPNASRIHWYKVDLCKEALVAAVSLVTCGIIIAIGILNSDHV
;
A
#
# COMPACT_ATOMS: atom_id res chain seq x y z
N MET A 1 -30.98 -26.70 -17.69
CA MET A 1 -29.68 -26.02 -17.88
C MET A 1 -29.07 -25.77 -16.51
N ILE A 2 -27.97 -26.46 -16.17
CA ILE A 2 -27.24 -26.19 -14.93
C ILE A 2 -26.54 -24.84 -15.12
N ASN A 3 -26.82 -23.86 -14.24
CA ASN A 3 -26.14 -22.57 -14.25
C ASN A 3 -24.63 -22.80 -14.09
N LYS A 4 -23.79 -22.08 -14.85
CA LYS A 4 -22.31 -22.14 -14.74
C LYS A 4 -21.83 -21.98 -13.29
N ALA A 5 -22.53 -21.19 -12.47
CA ALA A 5 -22.26 -21.06 -11.04
C ALA A 5 -22.50 -22.36 -10.25
N THR A 6 -23.56 -23.11 -10.58
CA THR A 6 -23.87 -24.41 -9.97
C THR A 6 -22.88 -25.49 -10.43
N LEU A 7 -22.41 -25.42 -11.68
CA LEU A 7 -21.36 -26.32 -12.18
C LEU A 7 -20.02 -26.04 -11.49
N LEU A 8 -19.67 -24.78 -11.26
CA LEU A 8 -18.48 -24.40 -10.48
C LEU A 8 -18.60 -24.87 -9.04
N ALA A 9 -19.73 -24.62 -8.37
CA ALA A 9 -19.96 -25.09 -7.00
C ALA A 9 -19.88 -26.61 -6.89
N LEU A 10 -20.42 -27.34 -7.88
CA LEU A 10 -20.32 -28.79 -7.97
C LEU A 10 -18.89 -29.27 -8.14
N VAL A 11 -18.11 -28.66 -9.05
CA VAL A 11 -16.68 -28.95 -9.23
C VAL A 11 -15.90 -28.70 -7.94
N TRP A 12 -16.19 -27.62 -7.22
CA TRP A 12 -15.58 -27.33 -5.91
C TRP A 12 -15.92 -28.37 -4.84
N THR A 13 -17.18 -28.82 -4.77
CA THR A 13 -17.56 -29.92 -3.86
C THR A 13 -17.00 -31.28 -4.28
N TRP A 14 -16.76 -31.50 -5.59
CA TRP A 14 -16.27 -32.77 -6.13
C TRP A 14 -14.75 -32.94 -5.97
N ILE A 15 -13.99 -31.84 -5.95
CA ILE A 15 -12.54 -31.86 -5.70
C ILE A 15 -12.23 -32.20 -4.23
N GLY A 16 -13.25 -32.26 -3.35
CA GLY A 16 -13.05 -32.61 -1.95
C GLY A 16 -12.19 -31.58 -1.21
N VAL A 17 -12.25 -30.31 -1.64
CA VAL A 17 -11.56 -29.20 -0.94
C VAL A 17 -12.23 -29.04 0.41
N GLN A 18 -11.74 -29.75 1.42
CA GLN A 18 -12.02 -29.43 2.80
C GLN A 18 -11.35 -28.07 3.04
N ALA A 19 -12.16 -27.05 3.29
CA ALA A 19 -11.63 -25.73 3.62
C ALA A 19 -10.87 -25.84 4.94
N GLU A 20 -9.54 -25.91 4.86
CA GLU A 20 -8.63 -25.96 6.01
C GLU A 20 -8.43 -24.57 6.65
N TRP A 21 -9.21 -23.58 6.25
CA TRP A 21 -9.12 -22.21 6.76
C TRP A 21 -9.25 -22.10 8.29
N MET A 22 -9.83 -23.09 8.97
CA MET A 22 -9.88 -23.18 10.43
C MET A 22 -8.89 -24.18 11.03
N ALA A 23 -8.29 -25.05 10.19
CA ALA A 23 -7.36 -26.07 10.60
C ALA A 23 -6.04 -25.48 11.12
N GLU A 24 -5.37 -26.28 11.95
CA GLU A 24 -4.07 -26.02 12.54
C GLU A 24 -3.22 -27.26 12.32
N ILE A 25 -1.95 -27.08 11.93
CA ILE A 25 -1.01 -28.20 11.97
C ILE A 25 -0.75 -28.60 13.43
N PRO A 26 -0.41 -29.88 13.70
CA PRO A 26 0.06 -30.29 15.03
C PRO A 26 1.22 -29.40 15.49
N ASP A 27 1.22 -29.04 16.78
CA ASP A 27 2.25 -28.22 17.41
C ASP A 27 2.39 -26.79 16.84
N ALA A 28 1.36 -26.28 16.15
CA ALA A 28 1.31 -24.90 15.71
C ALA A 28 1.34 -23.92 16.91
N PRO A 29 1.91 -22.71 16.74
CA PRO A 29 1.90 -21.71 17.79
C PRO A 29 0.46 -21.30 18.16
N PRO A 30 0.21 -20.94 19.42
CA PRO A 30 -1.13 -20.58 19.88
C PRO A 30 -1.68 -19.39 19.11
N ARG A 31 -3.00 -19.36 18.89
CA ARG A 31 -3.70 -18.29 18.19
C ARG A 31 -4.59 -17.49 19.11
N TRP A 32 -4.57 -16.17 18.97
CA TRP A 32 -5.66 -15.35 19.46
C TRP A 32 -6.94 -15.57 18.68
N LYS A 33 -8.06 -15.38 19.37
CA LYS A 33 -9.39 -15.34 18.77
C LYS A 33 -9.84 -13.88 18.68
N SER A 34 -10.60 -13.60 17.62
CA SER A 34 -11.31 -12.35 17.44
C SER A 34 -12.14 -12.04 18.68
N LYS A 35 -11.98 -10.82 19.24
CA LYS A 35 -12.83 -10.33 20.33
C LYS A 35 -14.31 -10.27 19.92
N LEU A 36 -14.60 -9.94 18.66
CA LEU A 36 -15.97 -9.76 18.16
C LEU A 36 -16.65 -11.07 17.74
N PHE A 37 -15.93 -11.93 17.02
CA PHE A 37 -16.54 -13.09 16.34
C PHE A 37 -16.10 -14.43 16.92
N GLY A 38 -15.10 -14.47 17.81
CA GLY A 38 -14.54 -15.72 18.33
C GLY A 38 -13.80 -16.56 17.29
N ILE A 39 -13.61 -16.04 16.07
CA ILE A 39 -12.91 -16.70 14.96
C ILE A 39 -11.39 -16.59 15.19
N PRO A 40 -10.59 -17.63 14.88
CA PRO A 40 -9.14 -17.57 14.93
C PRO A 40 -8.58 -16.38 14.16
N THR A 41 -7.51 -15.79 14.68
CA THR A 41 -6.74 -14.70 14.05
C THR A 41 -5.45 -15.26 13.46
N TRP A 42 -4.69 -14.40 12.77
CA TRP A 42 -3.31 -14.67 12.38
C TRP A 42 -2.28 -14.12 13.36
N ILE A 43 -2.71 -13.87 14.60
CA ILE A 43 -1.90 -13.25 15.64
C ILE A 43 -1.66 -14.30 16.72
N VAL A 44 -0.39 -14.50 17.05
CA VAL A 44 0.02 -15.22 18.26
C VAL A 44 -0.13 -14.29 19.47
N PRO A 45 -0.38 -14.79 20.70
CA PRO A 45 -0.48 -13.93 21.87
C PRO A 45 0.72 -13.02 22.03
N ILE A 46 0.50 -11.70 22.02
CA ILE A 46 1.58 -10.69 22.09
C ILE A 46 2.20 -10.70 23.50
N GLU A 47 3.53 -10.71 23.56
CA GLU A 47 4.28 -10.60 24.82
C GLU A 47 4.17 -9.19 25.40
N ASP A 48 4.09 -9.10 26.73
CA ASP A 48 3.94 -7.84 27.47
C ASP A 48 2.70 -7.03 27.05
N TYR A 49 1.63 -7.72 26.67
CA TYR A 49 0.41 -7.10 26.16
C TYR A 49 -0.23 -6.13 27.15
N ASN A 50 -0.47 -4.90 26.69
CA ASN A 50 -1.24 -3.89 27.41
C ASN A 50 -2.47 -3.50 26.60
N ALA A 51 -3.65 -3.86 27.08
CA ALA A 51 -4.91 -3.65 26.38
C ALA A 51 -5.20 -2.17 26.11
N ASP A 52 -5.02 -1.30 27.11
CA ASP A 52 -5.33 0.13 27.00
C ASP A 52 -4.43 0.81 25.95
N ALA A 53 -3.13 0.51 25.99
CA ALA A 53 -2.17 1.03 25.03
C ALA A 53 -2.41 0.46 23.62
N PHE A 54 -2.78 -0.82 23.51
CA PHE A 54 -3.10 -1.47 22.24
C PHE A 54 -4.30 -0.80 21.58
N ASP A 55 -5.40 -0.66 22.32
CA ASP A 55 -6.65 -0.09 21.81
C ASP A 55 -6.44 1.41 21.48
N THR A 56 -5.74 2.17 22.34
CA THR A 56 -5.48 3.60 22.12
C THR A 56 -4.64 3.84 20.87
N THR A 57 -3.53 3.12 20.70
CA THR A 57 -2.64 3.31 19.54
C THR A 57 -3.28 2.83 18.24
N THR A 58 -4.05 1.76 18.28
CA THR A 58 -4.84 1.27 17.15
C THR A 58 -5.86 2.31 16.69
N VAL A 59 -6.65 2.86 17.63
CA VAL A 59 -7.64 3.90 17.32
C VAL A 59 -6.96 5.14 16.75
N PHE A 60 -5.84 5.58 17.34
CA PHE A 60 -5.07 6.71 16.84
C PHE A 60 -4.62 6.49 15.38
N SER A 61 -4.00 5.36 15.10
CA SER A 61 -3.52 5.00 13.76
C SER A 61 -4.65 5.00 12.73
N VAL A 62 -5.75 4.29 13.03
CA VAL A 62 -6.92 4.21 12.14
C VAL A 62 -7.57 5.57 11.89
N VAL A 63 -7.72 6.41 12.92
CA VAL A 63 -8.29 7.76 12.77
C VAL A 63 -7.40 8.66 11.90
N VAL A 64 -6.08 8.61 12.10
CA VAL A 64 -5.12 9.40 11.30
C VAL A 64 -5.14 8.93 9.84
N MET A 65 -5.14 7.62 9.60
CA MET A 65 -5.27 7.05 8.26
C MET A 65 -6.60 7.46 7.60
N ALA A 66 -7.71 7.39 8.34
CA ALA A 66 -9.03 7.79 7.83
C ALA A 66 -9.05 9.28 7.44
N GLY A 67 -8.50 10.15 8.29
CA GLY A 67 -8.36 11.58 8.01
C GLY A 67 -7.50 11.84 6.76
N ALA A 68 -6.37 11.17 6.64
CA ALA A 68 -5.48 11.29 5.48
C ALA A 68 -6.14 10.82 4.17
N SER A 69 -6.78 9.65 4.18
CA SER A 69 -7.50 9.11 3.04
C SER A 69 -8.66 10.01 2.63
N ALA A 70 -9.47 10.46 3.59
CA ALA A 70 -10.57 11.39 3.33
C ALA A 70 -10.08 12.72 2.75
N TYR A 71 -8.99 13.28 3.30
CA TYR A 71 -8.40 14.52 2.81
C TYR A 71 -7.88 14.39 1.36
N ALA A 72 -7.16 13.31 1.04
CA ALA A 72 -6.66 13.07 -0.31
C ALA A 72 -7.80 12.92 -1.33
N ILE A 73 -8.86 12.18 -0.97
CA ILE A 73 -10.07 12.01 -1.79
C ILE A 73 -10.78 13.36 -1.98
N TYR A 74 -11.05 14.07 -0.89
CA TYR A 74 -11.69 15.37 -0.91
C TYR A 74 -10.93 16.34 -1.81
N HIS A 75 -9.63 16.50 -1.59
CA HIS A 75 -8.80 17.39 -2.39
C HIS A 75 -8.79 16.98 -3.87
N THR A 76 -8.67 15.68 -4.17
CA THR A 76 -8.62 15.22 -5.56
C THR A 76 -9.93 15.51 -6.31
N PHE A 77 -11.07 15.13 -5.74
CA PHE A 77 -12.34 15.13 -6.43
C PHE A 77 -13.14 16.44 -6.28
N TRP A 78 -12.98 17.16 -5.17
CA TRP A 78 -13.72 18.41 -4.90
C TRP A 78 -12.89 19.68 -5.09
N ILE A 79 -11.55 19.61 -5.07
CA ILE A 79 -10.68 20.79 -5.27
C ILE A 79 -9.97 20.71 -6.63
N TYR A 80 -9.16 19.68 -6.84
CA TYR A 80 -8.28 19.59 -8.01
C TYR A 80 -9.05 19.31 -9.31
N LEU A 81 -9.87 18.27 -9.38
CA LEU A 81 -10.58 17.95 -10.62
C LEU A 81 -11.53 19.06 -11.10
N PRO A 82 -12.28 19.75 -10.22
CA PRO A 82 -13.08 20.90 -10.60
C PRO A 82 -12.25 22.11 -11.07
N SER A 83 -11.03 22.30 -10.55
CA SER A 83 -10.15 23.40 -10.95
C SER A 83 -9.46 23.18 -12.30
N GLN A 84 -9.44 21.95 -12.81
CA GLN A 84 -8.86 21.65 -14.12
C GLN A 84 -9.80 22.02 -15.29
N PRO A 85 -9.27 22.55 -16.40
CA PRO A 85 -10.04 22.76 -17.63
C PRO A 85 -10.71 21.46 -18.11
N SER A 86 -11.93 21.54 -18.67
CA SER A 86 -12.75 20.37 -19.02
C SER A 86 -12.05 19.31 -19.89
N GLY A 87 -11.12 19.71 -20.77
CA GLY A 87 -10.33 18.78 -21.60
C GLY A 87 -9.05 18.22 -20.95
N ARG A 88 -8.73 18.62 -19.72
CA ARG A 88 -7.50 18.23 -18.99
C ARG A 88 -7.77 17.61 -17.62
N LYS A 89 -9.03 17.33 -17.29
CA LYS A 89 -9.44 16.70 -16.02
C LYS A 89 -8.89 15.28 -15.93
N SER A 90 -7.77 15.11 -15.22
CA SER A 90 -7.18 13.80 -14.97
C SER A 90 -6.32 13.81 -13.71
N VAL A 91 -6.47 12.73 -12.92
CA VAL A 91 -5.66 12.42 -11.74
C VAL A 91 -4.43 11.56 -12.12
N GLY A 92 -4.35 11.12 -13.37
CA GLY A 92 -3.32 10.17 -13.79
C GLY A 92 -3.51 8.77 -13.16
N ARG A 93 -2.94 7.75 -13.79
CA ARG A 93 -3.11 6.35 -13.34
C ARG A 93 -2.45 6.09 -11.99
N PHE A 94 -1.22 6.58 -11.81
CA PHE A 94 -0.43 6.34 -10.60
C PHE A 94 -1.16 6.83 -9.34
N ASN A 95 -1.66 8.06 -9.33
CA ASN A 95 -2.36 8.59 -8.16
C ASN A 95 -3.73 7.97 -7.93
N ARG A 96 -4.44 7.52 -8.99
CA ARG A 96 -5.66 6.72 -8.80
C ARG A 96 -5.37 5.43 -8.05
N LEU A 97 -4.23 4.80 -8.33
CA LEU A 97 -3.78 3.61 -7.59
C LEU A 97 -3.38 3.97 -6.15
N ILE A 98 -2.72 5.09 -5.90
CA ILE A 98 -2.43 5.54 -4.52
C ILE A 98 -3.73 5.82 -3.75
N LEU A 99 -4.72 6.48 -4.36
CA LEU A 99 -6.01 6.73 -3.71
C LEU A 99 -6.74 5.42 -3.38
N ALA A 100 -6.73 4.47 -4.31
CA ALA A 100 -7.32 3.15 -4.08
C ALA A 100 -6.57 2.36 -3.00
N TYR A 101 -5.24 2.47 -2.97
CA TYR A 101 -4.38 1.93 -1.92
C TYR A 101 -4.71 2.54 -0.55
N LEU A 102 -4.81 3.86 -0.44
CA LEU A 102 -5.20 4.55 0.80
C LEU A 102 -6.53 4.03 1.36
N ILE A 103 -7.52 3.78 0.48
CA ILE A 103 -8.83 3.24 0.85
C ILE A 103 -8.72 1.77 1.26
N SER A 104 -8.07 0.93 0.44
CA SER A 104 -7.97 -0.51 0.72
C SER A 104 -7.19 -0.77 2.00
N THR A 105 -6.10 -0.04 2.25
CA THR A 105 -5.34 -0.18 3.50
C THR A 105 -6.13 0.31 4.70
N LEU A 106 -6.88 1.41 4.58
CA LEU A 106 -7.77 1.85 5.65
C LEU A 106 -8.80 0.77 6.02
N ILE A 107 -9.41 0.13 5.02
CA ILE A 107 -10.37 -0.97 5.25
C ILE A 107 -9.67 -2.18 5.87
N ALA A 108 -8.48 -2.54 5.38
CA ALA A 108 -7.68 -3.64 5.92
C ALA A 108 -7.32 -3.39 7.39
N SER A 109 -6.75 -2.23 7.72
CA SER A 109 -6.42 -1.83 9.10
C SER A 109 -7.65 -1.73 9.99
N PHE A 110 -8.75 -1.15 9.51
CA PHE A 110 -10.00 -1.10 10.27
C PHE A 110 -10.52 -2.51 10.62
N THR A 111 -10.50 -3.43 9.66
CA THR A 111 -10.99 -4.80 9.87
C THR A 111 -10.04 -5.66 10.68
N PHE A 112 -8.72 -5.49 10.51
CA PHE A 112 -7.69 -6.22 11.24
C PHE A 112 -7.48 -5.66 12.64
N ASP A 113 -7.14 -4.39 12.76
CA ASP A 113 -6.70 -3.79 14.02
C ASP A 113 -7.89 -3.45 14.93
N LEU A 114 -8.90 -2.75 14.39
CA LEU A 114 -9.99 -2.21 15.21
C LEU A 114 -11.13 -3.20 15.43
N MET A 115 -11.63 -3.83 14.36
CA MET A 115 -12.68 -4.85 14.49
C MET A 115 -12.16 -6.17 15.02
N ASN A 116 -10.85 -6.42 14.93
CA ASN A 116 -10.24 -7.72 15.20
C ASN A 116 -11.03 -8.84 14.51
N ALA A 117 -11.22 -8.77 13.19
CA ALA A 117 -12.17 -9.61 12.47
C ALA A 117 -11.77 -11.10 12.34
N GLY A 118 -10.68 -11.54 13.00
CA GLY A 118 -10.10 -12.85 12.75
C GLY A 118 -9.67 -12.99 11.30
N LYS A 119 -9.56 -14.20 10.76
CA LYS A 119 -9.11 -14.46 9.38
C LYS A 119 -9.96 -13.77 8.28
N ILE A 120 -11.15 -13.24 8.58
CA ILE A 120 -11.98 -12.52 7.61
C ILE A 120 -11.24 -11.29 7.05
N TRP A 121 -10.38 -10.65 7.87
CA TRP A 121 -9.60 -9.49 7.47
C TRP A 121 -8.76 -9.76 6.21
N ALA A 122 -8.31 -11.01 6.00
CA ALA A 122 -7.50 -11.41 4.86
C ALA A 122 -8.13 -11.04 3.53
N SER A 123 -9.47 -11.07 3.41
CA SER A 123 -10.18 -10.69 2.19
C SER A 123 -9.95 -9.22 1.81
N PHE A 124 -9.79 -8.36 2.82
CA PHE A 124 -9.46 -6.94 2.65
C PHE A 124 -7.95 -6.73 2.54
N GLY A 125 -7.15 -7.49 3.29
CA GLY A 125 -5.70 -7.50 3.18
C GLY A 125 -5.23 -7.84 1.76
N VAL A 126 -5.84 -8.82 1.11
CA VAL A 126 -5.52 -9.18 -0.28
C VAL A 126 -5.69 -7.98 -1.23
N LEU A 127 -6.71 -7.13 -1.01
CA LEU A 127 -6.91 -5.91 -1.81
C LEU A 127 -5.82 -4.86 -1.56
N HIS A 128 -5.37 -4.72 -0.31
CA HIS A 128 -4.25 -3.86 0.05
C HIS A 128 -2.98 -4.25 -0.73
N ASN A 129 -2.56 -5.52 -0.66
CA ASN A 129 -1.40 -6.02 -1.38
C ASN A 129 -1.57 -5.96 -2.91
N LEU A 130 -2.79 -6.18 -3.42
CA LEU A 130 -3.07 -6.00 -4.84
C LEU A 130 -2.72 -4.59 -5.31
N PHE A 131 -3.07 -3.56 -4.54
CA PHE A 131 -2.78 -2.18 -4.94
C PHE A 131 -1.29 -1.85 -4.85
N GLU A 132 -0.51 -2.51 -4.00
CA GLU A 132 0.96 -2.41 -4.00
C GLU A 132 1.56 -3.01 -5.26
N ILE A 133 1.10 -4.21 -5.63
CA ILE A 133 1.47 -4.84 -6.90
C ILE A 133 1.05 -3.96 -8.08
N ALA A 134 -0.10 -3.30 -8.00
CA ALA A 134 -0.54 -2.39 -9.04
C ALA A 134 0.27 -1.11 -9.12
N LEU A 135 0.72 -0.56 -7.98
CA LEU A 135 1.64 0.57 -7.92
C LEU A 135 2.99 0.18 -8.53
N LEU A 136 3.57 -0.94 -8.12
CA LEU A 136 4.77 -1.53 -8.71
C LEU A 136 4.61 -1.67 -10.24
N ALA A 137 3.57 -2.38 -10.66
CA ALA A 137 3.27 -2.59 -12.08
C ALA A 137 3.09 -1.29 -12.85
N SER A 138 2.51 -0.24 -12.23
CA SER A 138 2.37 1.05 -12.90
C SER A 138 3.69 1.78 -13.13
N ILE A 139 4.71 1.51 -12.31
CA ILE A 139 6.09 1.97 -12.54
C ILE A 139 6.69 1.21 -13.73
N PHE A 140 6.48 -0.12 -13.82
CA PHE A 140 6.98 -0.97 -14.90
C PHE A 140 6.29 -0.74 -16.25
N ILE A 141 4.96 -0.83 -16.28
CA ILE A 141 4.14 -0.92 -17.50
C ILE A 141 4.23 0.36 -18.32
N ARG A 142 4.35 1.53 -17.67
CA ARG A 142 4.36 2.83 -18.35
C ARG A 142 5.50 2.98 -19.37
N ARG A 143 6.48 2.07 -19.37
CA ARG A 143 7.62 2.02 -20.28
C ARG A 143 7.86 0.66 -20.92
N SER A 144 7.09 -0.37 -20.59
CA SER A 144 7.19 -1.69 -21.22
C SER A 144 6.22 -1.81 -22.39
N ASP A 145 6.53 -2.65 -23.37
CA ASP A 145 5.59 -2.99 -24.46
C ASP A 145 4.39 -3.84 -23.99
N ILE A 146 4.32 -4.16 -22.69
CA ILE A 146 3.21 -4.90 -22.09
C ILE A 146 1.98 -3.99 -22.05
N SER A 147 0.90 -4.44 -22.69
CA SER A 147 -0.35 -3.70 -22.74
C SER A 147 -1.10 -3.72 -21.42
N ASP A 148 -1.82 -2.63 -21.11
CA ASP A 148 -2.73 -2.54 -19.96
C ASP A 148 -3.77 -3.66 -19.92
N PHE A 149 -4.10 -4.23 -21.09
CA PHE A 149 -5.01 -5.36 -21.24
C PHE A 149 -4.49 -6.63 -20.55
N LEU A 150 -3.17 -6.87 -20.52
CA LEU A 150 -2.59 -8.05 -19.87
C LEU A 150 -2.48 -7.88 -18.34
N PHE A 151 -2.42 -6.65 -17.87
CA PHE A 151 -2.21 -6.36 -16.45
C PHE A 151 -3.42 -6.68 -15.56
N VAL A 152 -4.63 -6.38 -16.03
CA VAL A 152 -5.86 -6.64 -15.27
C VAL A 152 -6.09 -8.15 -15.01
N PRO A 153 -5.95 -9.04 -16.01
CA PRO A 153 -5.99 -10.48 -15.76
C PRO A 153 -4.93 -10.97 -14.78
N ILE A 154 -3.70 -10.43 -14.81
CA ILE A 154 -2.64 -10.80 -13.86
C ILE A 154 -3.03 -10.43 -12.43
N CYS A 155 -3.57 -9.23 -12.22
CA CYS A 155 -4.11 -8.81 -10.93
C CYS A 155 -5.22 -9.74 -10.44
N PHE A 156 -6.13 -10.14 -11.33
CA PHE A 156 -7.21 -11.05 -10.99
C PHE A 156 -6.69 -12.45 -10.64
N LEU A 157 -5.71 -12.97 -11.38
CA LEU A 157 -5.05 -14.24 -11.07
C LEU A 157 -4.31 -14.18 -9.74
N TYR A 158 -3.64 -13.07 -9.43
CA TYR A 158 -3.02 -12.84 -8.12
C TYR A 158 -4.05 -12.89 -6.98
N LEU A 159 -5.18 -12.19 -7.13
CA LEU A 159 -6.27 -12.22 -6.15
C LEU A 159 -6.76 -13.64 -5.90
N LEU A 160 -7.06 -14.39 -6.97
CA LEU A 160 -7.55 -15.76 -6.88
C LEU A 160 -6.51 -16.69 -6.25
N GLY A 161 -5.26 -16.61 -6.69
CA GLY A 161 -4.18 -17.44 -6.17
C GLY A 161 -3.93 -17.20 -4.68
N THR A 162 -3.90 -15.94 -4.27
CA THR A 162 -3.67 -15.56 -2.86
C THR A 162 -4.84 -15.99 -1.98
N ALA A 163 -6.08 -15.73 -2.41
CA ALA A 163 -7.27 -16.17 -1.68
C ALA A 163 -7.35 -17.70 -1.59
N PHE A 164 -7.03 -18.40 -2.68
CA PHE A 164 -6.99 -19.86 -2.69
C PHE A 164 -5.95 -20.40 -1.70
N ALA A 165 -4.73 -19.87 -1.72
CA ALA A 165 -3.67 -20.27 -0.79
C ALA A 165 -4.07 -20.03 0.68
N VAL A 166 -4.68 -18.88 0.99
CA VAL A 166 -5.16 -18.56 2.35
C VAL A 166 -6.27 -19.50 2.82
N ILE A 167 -7.17 -19.93 1.94
CA ILE A 167 -8.26 -20.84 2.28
C ILE A 167 -7.75 -22.28 2.46
N TRP A 168 -6.73 -22.65 1.68
CA TRP A 168 -6.24 -24.03 1.58
C TRP A 168 -5.12 -24.37 2.55
N LEU A 169 -4.26 -23.39 2.90
CA LEU A 169 -3.16 -23.63 3.82
C LEU A 169 -3.66 -23.63 5.28
N PRO A 170 -3.25 -24.62 6.10
CA PRO A 170 -3.54 -24.60 7.53
C PRO A 170 -2.67 -23.56 8.25
N TRP A 171 -3.08 -23.18 9.45
CA TRP A 171 -2.22 -22.34 10.30
C TRP A 171 -0.95 -23.08 10.74
N PRO A 172 0.23 -22.43 10.77
CA PRO A 172 0.49 -21.00 10.47
C PRO A 172 0.89 -20.69 9.02
N LEU A 173 0.83 -21.68 8.12
CA LEU A 173 1.34 -21.56 6.76
C LEU A 173 0.58 -20.52 5.93
N ASP A 174 -0.72 -20.39 6.13
CA ASP A 174 -1.54 -19.35 5.49
C ASP A 174 -1.08 -17.93 5.84
N ALA A 175 -0.86 -17.67 7.13
CA ALA A 175 -0.38 -16.38 7.60
C ALA A 175 1.06 -16.09 7.16
N LEU A 176 1.94 -17.09 7.22
CA LEU A 176 3.32 -16.96 6.76
C LEU A 176 3.38 -16.67 5.26
N PHE A 177 2.62 -17.41 4.44
CA PHE A 177 2.50 -17.15 3.02
C PHE A 177 1.99 -15.73 2.76
N PHE A 178 0.89 -15.34 3.44
CA PHE A 178 0.28 -14.03 3.26
C PHE A 178 1.24 -12.90 3.64
N LYS A 179 1.93 -13.02 4.77
CA LYS A 179 2.96 -12.06 5.20
C LYS A 179 4.14 -12.02 4.23
N TYR A 180 4.66 -13.17 3.80
CA TYR A 180 5.83 -13.25 2.92
C TYR A 180 5.62 -12.48 1.62
N GLN A 181 4.49 -12.71 0.95
CA GLN A 181 4.20 -12.01 -0.30
C GLN A 181 4.01 -10.51 -0.08
N GLY A 182 3.32 -10.10 1.00
CA GLY A 182 3.08 -8.67 1.30
C GLY A 182 4.36 -7.92 1.65
N LEU A 183 5.18 -8.46 2.56
CA LEU A 183 6.48 -7.89 2.91
C LEU A 183 7.40 -7.77 1.69
N SER A 184 7.36 -8.75 0.79
CA SER A 184 8.17 -8.73 -0.42
C SER A 184 7.72 -7.64 -1.40
N THR A 185 6.40 -7.46 -1.59
CA THR A 185 5.87 -6.40 -2.46
C THR A 185 6.08 -5.02 -1.87
N ASP A 186 5.95 -4.88 -0.55
CA ASP A 186 6.26 -3.68 0.21
C ASP A 186 7.69 -3.20 -0.01
N LEU A 187 8.66 -4.09 0.19
CA LEU A 187 10.08 -3.77 0.02
C LEU A 187 10.40 -3.43 -1.43
N ALA A 188 9.90 -4.23 -2.38
CA ALA A 188 10.09 -3.98 -3.79
C ALA A 188 9.55 -2.59 -4.19
N LEU A 189 8.36 -2.24 -3.71
CA LEU A 189 7.74 -0.94 -3.98
C LEU A 189 8.58 0.21 -3.43
N GLY A 190 9.06 0.09 -2.19
CA GLY A 190 9.96 1.07 -1.58
C GLY A 190 11.24 1.26 -2.39
N LEU A 191 11.90 0.16 -2.76
CA LEU A 191 13.13 0.19 -3.57
C LEU A 191 12.92 0.84 -4.94
N ASP A 192 11.84 0.52 -5.64
CA ASP A 192 11.53 1.10 -6.94
C ASP A 192 11.15 2.58 -6.86
N LEU A 193 10.46 3.00 -5.80
CA LEU A 193 10.21 4.42 -5.55
C LEU A 193 11.50 5.19 -5.26
N PHE A 194 12.45 4.60 -4.54
CA PHE A 194 13.79 5.19 -4.37
C PHE A 194 14.55 5.28 -5.69
N ARG A 195 14.49 4.24 -6.53
CA ARG A 195 15.08 4.29 -7.88
C ARG A 195 14.44 5.39 -8.73
N LEU A 196 13.11 5.53 -8.68
CA LEU A 196 12.38 6.59 -9.36
C LEU A 196 12.78 7.98 -8.84
N TYR A 197 12.98 8.13 -7.54
CA TYR A 197 13.52 9.34 -6.91
C TYR A 197 14.90 9.70 -7.48
N PHE A 198 15.87 8.77 -7.43
CA PHE A 198 17.22 9.02 -7.90
C PHE A 198 17.26 9.35 -9.40
N HIS A 199 16.42 8.68 -10.20
CA HIS A 199 16.28 8.97 -11.62
C HIS A 199 15.80 10.42 -11.87
N ASN A 200 14.71 10.83 -11.21
CA ASN A 200 14.18 12.19 -11.36
C ASN A 200 15.11 13.25 -10.77
N ARG A 201 15.84 12.94 -9.70
CA ARG A 201 16.89 13.81 -9.14
C ARG A 201 18.04 14.00 -10.13
N GLY A 202 18.46 12.94 -10.82
CA GLY A 202 19.48 13.00 -11.87
C GLY A 202 19.07 13.92 -13.01
N ILE A 203 17.84 13.76 -13.52
CA ILE A 203 17.28 14.61 -14.58
C ILE A 203 17.22 16.07 -14.11
N ALA A 204 16.71 16.35 -12.91
CA ALA A 204 16.61 17.71 -12.39
C ALA A 204 17.98 18.41 -12.29
N LYS A 205 19.04 17.68 -11.92
CA LYS A 205 20.42 18.20 -11.89
C LYS A 205 20.94 18.54 -13.29
N GLN A 206 20.59 17.73 -14.29
CA GLN A 206 21.05 17.90 -15.67
C GLN A 206 20.31 19.03 -16.39
N THR A 207 18.99 19.10 -16.24
CA THR A 207 18.15 20.00 -17.02
C THR A 207 18.00 21.39 -16.39
N LYS A 208 18.30 21.55 -15.09
CA LYS A 208 18.08 22.79 -14.31
C LYS A 208 16.67 23.38 -14.49
N ILE A 209 15.68 22.55 -14.85
CA ILE A 209 14.30 23.00 -15.10
C ILE A 209 13.70 23.51 -13.79
N VAL A 210 13.24 24.75 -13.81
CA VAL A 210 12.46 25.35 -12.73
C VAL A 210 11.03 25.50 -13.20
N THR A 211 10.08 24.84 -12.53
CA THR A 211 8.65 24.99 -12.80
C THR A 211 8.09 26.11 -11.94
N TYR A 212 7.32 27.01 -12.55
CA TYR A 212 6.63 28.10 -11.88
C TYR A 212 5.11 27.94 -12.03
N VAL A 213 4.36 28.44 -11.04
CA VAL A 213 2.89 28.58 -11.10
C VAL A 213 2.57 30.04 -10.85
N ASN A 214 1.58 30.56 -11.57
CA ASN A 214 1.05 31.90 -11.35
C ASN A 214 0.16 31.86 -10.10
N ASP A 215 0.39 32.77 -9.15
CA ASP A 215 -0.46 32.88 -7.97
C ASP A 215 -1.84 33.43 -8.37
N PRO A 216 -2.95 32.71 -8.10
CA PRO A 216 -4.29 33.16 -8.48
C PRO A 216 -4.78 34.37 -7.66
N GLU A 217 -4.08 34.77 -6.59
CA GLU A 217 -4.44 35.95 -5.78
C GLU A 217 -4.07 37.29 -6.45
N ASP A 218 -3.18 37.29 -7.44
CA ASP A 218 -2.75 38.52 -8.17
C ASP A 218 -3.72 38.94 -9.30
N ASP A 219 -4.76 38.14 -9.56
CA ASP A 219 -5.76 38.43 -10.61
C ASP A 219 -7.03 39.15 -10.10
N LYS A 220 -7.06 39.56 -8.83
CA LYS A 220 -8.05 40.55 -8.37
C LYS A 220 -7.64 41.94 -8.85
N VAL A 221 -8.07 42.24 -10.06
CA VAL A 221 -7.95 43.51 -10.77
C VAL A 221 -8.37 44.68 -9.87
N ASN A 222 -7.42 45.53 -9.50
CA ASN A 222 -7.69 46.94 -9.21
C ASN A 222 -7.93 47.62 -10.56
N ASP A 223 -9.19 47.95 -10.85
CA ASP A 223 -9.57 48.75 -12.00
C ASP A 223 -9.04 50.17 -11.82
N GLY A 224 -7.93 50.49 -12.50
CA GLY A 224 -7.46 51.86 -12.64
C GLY A 224 -6.06 52.13 -12.12
N GLU A 225 -5.06 51.53 -12.75
CA GLU A 225 -3.81 52.19 -13.16
C GLU A 225 -2.92 51.16 -13.86
N ALA A 226 -2.25 51.57 -14.93
CA ALA A 226 -1.34 50.74 -15.72
C ALA A 226 -0.02 50.47 -14.97
N ALA A 227 -0.11 49.88 -13.78
CA ALA A 227 1.04 49.38 -13.05
C ALA A 227 1.42 48.01 -13.63
N GLU A 228 2.69 47.84 -13.99
CA GLU A 228 3.29 46.57 -14.39
C GLU A 228 2.85 45.46 -13.41
N LYS A 229 1.94 44.57 -13.86
CA LYS A 229 1.59 43.34 -13.14
C LYS A 229 2.87 42.53 -12.96
N LYS A 230 3.49 42.66 -11.80
CA LYS A 230 4.66 41.89 -11.43
C LYS A 230 4.16 40.49 -11.06
N GLU A 231 3.92 39.65 -12.08
CA GLU A 231 3.44 38.27 -11.91
C GLU A 231 4.23 37.59 -10.78
N SER A 232 3.59 37.40 -9.62
CA SER A 232 4.13 36.59 -8.53
C SER A 232 4.19 35.14 -9.02
N ARG A 233 5.36 34.74 -9.55
CA ARG A 233 5.61 33.36 -9.98
C ARG A 233 6.14 32.56 -8.80
N ARG A 234 5.29 31.72 -8.21
CA ARG A 234 5.70 30.78 -7.17
C ARG A 234 6.49 29.63 -7.79
N ARG A 235 7.70 29.39 -7.29
CA ARG A 235 8.53 28.24 -7.69
C ARG A 235 7.93 26.97 -7.11
N ILE A 236 7.62 25.99 -7.95
CA ILE A 236 7.22 24.65 -7.48
C ILE A 236 8.50 23.86 -7.14
N PRO A 237 8.52 23.13 -6.01
CA PRO A 237 9.56 22.15 -5.75
C PRO A 237 9.71 21.15 -6.93
N PRO A 238 10.94 20.67 -7.19
CA PRO A 238 11.17 19.59 -8.13
C PRO A 238 10.39 18.32 -7.75
N VAL A 239 9.85 17.61 -8.75
CA VAL A 239 9.03 16.40 -8.54
C VAL A 239 9.71 15.33 -7.69
N HIS A 240 11.04 15.21 -7.77
CA HIS A 240 11.79 14.22 -6.99
C HIS A 240 11.66 14.44 -5.47
N VAL A 241 11.44 15.67 -5.02
CA VAL A 241 11.19 15.94 -3.59
C VAL A 241 9.89 15.26 -3.14
N HIS A 242 8.85 15.29 -3.99
CA HIS A 242 7.58 14.62 -3.69
C HIS A 242 7.69 13.10 -3.86
N ILE A 243 8.46 12.60 -4.84
CA ILE A 243 8.73 11.15 -4.99
C ILE A 243 9.48 10.61 -3.77
N LEU A 244 10.39 11.39 -3.19
CA LEU A 244 11.08 11.00 -1.95
C LEU A 244 10.09 10.78 -0.80
N VAL A 245 9.06 11.62 -0.68
CA VAL A 245 8.02 11.46 0.36
C VAL A 245 7.34 10.10 0.25
N ILE A 246 6.89 9.69 -0.95
CA ILE A 246 6.25 8.37 -1.11
C ILE A 246 7.23 7.21 -0.99
N ALA A 247 8.50 7.38 -1.39
CA ALA A 247 9.52 6.36 -1.19
C ALA A 247 9.79 6.12 0.29
N THR A 248 9.87 7.21 1.08
CA THR A 248 9.98 7.12 2.54
C THR A 248 8.72 6.50 3.15
N ALA A 249 7.52 6.90 2.70
CA ALA A 249 6.27 6.32 3.19
C ALA A 249 6.22 4.79 2.98
N ALA A 250 6.57 4.32 1.78
CA ALA A 250 6.64 2.89 1.47
C ALA A 250 7.63 2.14 2.36
N MET A 251 8.80 2.72 2.63
CA MET A 251 9.78 2.08 3.51
C MET A 251 9.38 2.10 4.98
N LEU A 252 8.68 3.13 5.46
CA LEU A 252 8.13 3.15 6.82
C LEU A 252 7.03 2.10 6.98
N HIS A 253 6.17 1.95 5.96
CA HIS A 253 5.14 0.89 5.90
C HIS A 253 5.78 -0.50 5.97
N TRP A 254 6.71 -0.80 5.05
CA TRP A 254 7.46 -2.05 5.04
C TRP A 254 8.17 -2.31 6.37
N PHE A 255 8.86 -1.31 6.91
CA PHE A 255 9.63 -1.45 8.14
C PHE A 255 8.72 -1.76 9.33
N GLY A 256 7.57 -1.10 9.43
CA GLY A 256 6.56 -1.43 10.43
C GLY A 256 6.12 -2.90 10.33
N ASN A 257 5.75 -3.35 9.12
CA ASN A 257 5.36 -4.75 8.87
C ASN A 257 6.48 -5.74 9.22
N ALA A 258 7.74 -5.38 8.96
CA ALA A 258 8.89 -6.19 9.29
C ALA A 258 9.07 -6.35 10.81
N LEU A 259 8.91 -5.27 11.60
CA LEU A 259 9.05 -5.31 13.06
C LEU A 259 8.08 -6.29 13.72
N VAL A 260 6.79 -6.20 13.38
CA VAL A 260 5.74 -7.11 13.90
C VAL A 260 5.77 -8.51 13.27
N THR A 261 6.70 -8.75 12.35
CA THR A 261 6.94 -10.08 11.79
C THR A 261 8.17 -10.72 12.42
N MET A 262 9.21 -9.95 12.77
CA MET A 262 10.40 -10.47 13.43
C MET A 262 10.22 -10.69 14.93
N SER A 263 9.30 -9.98 15.58
CA SER A 263 9.15 -10.01 17.03
C SER A 263 7.70 -9.90 17.46
N ASN A 264 7.39 -10.55 18.58
CA ASN A 264 6.07 -10.62 19.19
C ASN A 264 5.91 -9.72 20.44
N HIS A 265 6.88 -8.84 20.71
CA HIS A 265 6.75 -7.89 21.83
C HIS A 265 5.78 -6.76 21.52
N PHE A 266 5.00 -6.36 22.52
CA PHE A 266 4.04 -5.26 22.41
C PHE A 266 4.67 -3.93 21.94
N LEU A 267 5.92 -3.65 22.27
CA LEU A 267 6.62 -2.46 21.78
C LEU A 267 6.71 -2.41 20.24
N MET A 268 6.90 -3.55 19.58
CA MET A 268 6.98 -3.62 18.11
C MET A 268 5.65 -3.28 17.47
N TRP A 269 4.54 -3.71 18.09
CA TRP A 269 3.19 -3.32 17.70
C TRP A 269 2.98 -1.81 17.82
N LEU A 270 3.42 -1.19 18.91
CA LEU A 270 3.31 0.26 19.09
C LEU A 270 4.05 1.02 17.98
N ILE A 271 5.31 0.65 17.72
CA ILE A 271 6.11 1.28 16.67
C ILE A 271 5.44 1.12 15.30
N PHE A 272 4.96 -0.08 14.98
CA PHE A 272 4.20 -0.36 13.76
C PHE A 272 3.00 0.57 13.59
N GLN A 273 2.15 0.72 14.61
CA GLN A 273 0.98 1.61 14.56
C GLN A 273 1.37 3.08 14.34
N PHE A 274 2.44 3.56 14.96
CA PHE A 274 2.94 4.92 14.72
C PHE A 274 3.49 5.10 13.30
N LEU A 275 4.20 4.10 12.76
CA LEU A 275 4.71 4.16 11.39
C LEU A 275 3.57 4.23 10.37
N TYR A 276 2.48 3.50 10.60
CA TYR A 276 1.27 3.59 9.77
C TYR A 276 0.63 4.98 9.86
N ALA A 277 0.45 5.49 11.07
CA ALA A 277 -0.06 6.84 11.31
C ALA A 277 0.77 7.95 10.63
N VAL A 278 2.04 7.70 10.29
CA VAL A 278 2.89 8.64 9.55
C VAL A 278 2.90 8.36 8.05
N ALA A 279 3.03 7.10 7.63
CA ALA A 279 3.18 6.72 6.22
C ALA A 279 1.95 7.09 5.37
N PHE A 280 0.74 6.84 5.86
CA PHE A 280 -0.49 7.10 5.08
C PHE A 280 -0.77 8.60 4.86
N PRO A 281 -0.57 9.50 5.85
CA PRO A 281 -0.53 10.94 5.60
C PRO A 281 0.50 11.37 4.55
N MET A 282 1.67 10.73 4.48
CA MET A 282 2.69 11.03 3.46
C MET A 282 2.22 10.65 2.05
N TYR A 283 1.56 9.49 1.89
CA TYR A 283 0.91 9.13 0.62
C TYR A 283 -0.20 10.12 0.23
N ALA A 284 -1.04 10.51 1.19
CA ALA A 284 -2.10 11.49 0.98
C ALA A 284 -1.53 12.86 0.55
N TYR A 285 -0.50 13.34 1.27
CA TYR A 285 0.22 14.57 0.93
C TYR A 285 0.72 14.54 -0.50
N TYR A 286 1.37 13.45 -0.92
CA TYR A 286 1.87 13.31 -2.28
C TYR A 286 0.78 13.45 -3.35
N VAL A 287 -0.36 12.79 -3.16
CA VAL A 287 -1.49 12.87 -4.11
C VAL A 287 -2.01 14.31 -4.21
N VAL A 288 -2.02 15.04 -3.09
CA VAL A 288 -2.45 16.43 -3.02
C VAL A 288 -1.49 17.36 -3.77
N VAL A 289 -0.17 17.17 -3.61
CA VAL A 289 0.83 18.06 -4.24
C VAL A 289 1.22 17.68 -5.67
N GLU A 290 0.98 16.44 -6.10
CA GLU A 290 1.28 15.93 -7.46
C GLU A 290 0.09 15.27 -8.14
N PRO A 291 -1.09 15.89 -8.22
CA PRO A 291 -2.36 15.22 -8.46
C PRO A 291 -2.51 14.52 -9.82
N ASN A 292 -1.61 14.73 -10.80
CA ASN A 292 -1.67 14.05 -12.10
C ASN A 292 -0.41 13.26 -12.50
N ALA A 293 0.61 13.22 -11.65
CA ALA A 293 1.88 12.52 -11.90
C ALA A 293 2.54 12.84 -13.27
N SER A 294 2.20 13.98 -13.89
CA SER A 294 2.65 14.34 -15.25
C SER A 294 4.11 14.78 -15.28
N ARG A 295 4.61 15.32 -14.17
CA ARG A 295 6.00 15.78 -14.01
C ARG A 295 6.99 14.65 -13.77
N ILE A 296 6.51 13.44 -13.49
CA ILE A 296 7.36 12.29 -13.19
C ILE A 296 7.98 11.78 -14.49
N HIS A 297 9.31 11.74 -14.51
CA HIS A 297 10.06 11.03 -15.53
C HIS A 297 10.20 9.57 -15.11
N TRP A 298 9.62 8.66 -15.90
CA TRP A 298 9.68 7.22 -15.65
C TRP A 298 10.96 6.65 -16.24
N TYR A 299 11.71 5.88 -15.43
CA TYR A 299 12.93 5.21 -15.89
C TYR A 299 12.62 4.06 -16.85
N LYS A 300 13.56 3.74 -17.73
CA LYS A 300 13.44 2.57 -18.60
C LYS A 300 13.64 1.30 -17.77
N VAL A 301 12.70 0.36 -17.91
CA VAL A 301 12.76 -0.95 -17.24
C VAL A 301 13.98 -1.72 -17.71
N ASP A 302 14.71 -2.28 -16.75
CA ASP A 302 15.91 -3.09 -16.98
C ASP A 302 15.71 -4.41 -16.24
N LEU A 303 15.39 -5.48 -16.98
CA LEU A 303 14.99 -6.77 -16.40
C LEU A 303 16.01 -7.32 -15.40
N CYS A 304 17.30 -7.04 -15.58
CA CYS A 304 18.33 -7.48 -14.62
C CYS A 304 18.19 -6.73 -13.29
N LYS A 305 17.90 -5.42 -13.33
CA LYS A 305 17.65 -4.63 -12.12
C LYS A 305 16.32 -4.99 -11.46
N GLU A 306 15.30 -5.28 -12.26
CA GLU A 306 14.00 -5.70 -11.72
C GLU A 306 14.08 -7.08 -11.07
N ALA A 307 14.79 -8.03 -11.70
CA ALA A 307 15.07 -9.32 -11.12
C ALA A 307 15.91 -9.19 -9.83
N LEU A 308 16.86 -8.25 -9.79
CA LEU A 308 17.64 -7.98 -8.57
C LEU A 308 16.76 -7.40 -7.45
N VAL A 309 15.88 -6.44 -7.73
CA VAL A 309 14.94 -5.91 -6.73
C VAL A 309 14.02 -7.01 -6.21
N ALA A 310 13.48 -7.85 -7.10
CA ALA A 310 12.67 -8.99 -6.71
C ALA A 310 13.46 -9.97 -5.82
N ALA A 311 14.68 -10.35 -6.22
CA ALA A 311 15.52 -11.28 -5.47
C ALA A 311 15.90 -10.72 -4.09
N VAL A 312 16.33 -9.46 -4.02
CA VAL A 312 16.64 -8.78 -2.74
C VAL A 312 15.41 -8.75 -1.86
N SER A 313 14.24 -8.44 -2.41
CA SER A 313 13.01 -8.35 -1.63
C SER A 313 12.59 -9.70 -1.06
N LEU A 314 12.56 -10.74 -1.92
CA LEU A 314 12.19 -12.11 -1.54
C LEU A 314 13.15 -12.69 -0.49
N VAL A 315 14.46 -12.57 -0.71
CA VAL A 315 15.48 -13.08 0.23
C VAL A 315 15.40 -12.35 1.57
N THR A 316 15.31 -11.01 1.55
CA THR A 316 15.22 -10.22 2.78
C THR A 316 13.97 -10.58 3.58
N CYS A 317 12.82 -10.73 2.93
CA CYS A 317 11.58 -11.07 3.61
C CYS A 317 11.57 -12.52 4.10
N GLY A 318 12.22 -13.44 3.39
CA GLY A 318 12.45 -14.81 3.86
C GLY A 318 13.27 -14.84 5.14
N ILE A 319 14.34 -14.02 5.22
CA ILE A 319 15.16 -13.88 6.43
C ILE A 319 14.33 -13.28 7.58
N ILE A 320 13.57 -12.22 7.34
CA ILE A 320 12.68 -11.59 8.34
C ILE A 320 11.69 -12.59 8.93
N ILE A 321 11.06 -13.41 8.08
CA ILE A 321 10.13 -14.45 8.53
C ILE A 321 10.86 -15.54 9.31
N ALA A 322 12.03 -15.99 8.85
CA ALA A 322 12.82 -16.98 9.57
C ALA A 322 13.22 -16.48 10.97
N ILE A 323 13.62 -15.21 11.11
CA ILE A 323 13.87 -14.58 12.41
C ILE A 323 12.61 -14.58 13.27
N GLY A 324 11.46 -14.23 12.70
CA GLY A 324 10.17 -14.26 13.39
C GLY A 324 9.83 -15.63 13.95
N ILE A 325 10.01 -16.69 13.15
CA ILE A 325 9.79 -18.08 13.56
C ILE A 325 10.72 -18.45 14.73
N LEU A 326 12.02 -18.17 14.61
CA LEU A 326 12.99 -18.47 15.67
C LEU A 326 12.67 -17.74 16.98
N ASN A 327 12.17 -16.50 16.90
CA ASN A 327 11.78 -15.76 18.09
C ASN A 327 10.46 -16.26 18.69
N SER A 328 9.56 -16.83 17.89
CA SER A 328 8.30 -17.41 18.40
C SER A 328 8.47 -18.75 19.12
N ASP A 329 9.55 -19.48 18.84
CA ASP A 329 9.84 -20.80 19.46
C ASP A 329 10.31 -20.68 20.94
N HIS A 330 10.53 -19.46 21.42
CA HIS A 330 10.99 -19.17 22.78
C HIS A 330 9.88 -18.71 23.75
N VAL A 331 8.61 -18.73 23.32
CA VAL A 331 7.43 -18.27 24.05
C VAL A 331 6.53 -19.44 24.43
#